data_AF-A0A0W8ICW3-F1
#
_entry.id   AF-A0A0W8ICW3-F1
#
_cell.length_a   1.000
_cell.length_b   1.000
_cell.length_c   1.000
_cell.angle_alpha   90.00
_cell.angle_beta   90.00
_cell.angle_gamma   90.00
#
_symmetry.space_group_name_H-M   'P 1'
#
loop_
_entity.id
_entity.type
_entity.pdbx_description
1 polymer ?
#
loop_
_entity_poly.entity_id
_entity_poly.type
_entity_poly.pdbx_seq_one_letter_code
_entity_poly.pdbx_strand_id
1 'polypeptide(L)'
;MTKPLVYVQPAVHVEAMRFMADNLVMTEVARWCGGKVGSEAKPSDHTDVAYWIRVPDLDSPSGADTAHPGEYIVKDQEGRFKVWPARKFEETFRRAGLRGAALVGEAGPELKR
;
A
#
# COMPACT_ATOMS: atom_id res chain seq x y z
N MET A 1 10.83 -44.92 12.46
CA MET A 1 11.43 -43.57 12.40
C MET A 1 10.58 -42.73 11.48
N THR A 2 9.83 -41.77 12.01
CA THR A 2 8.98 -40.86 11.20
C THR A 2 9.87 -39.78 10.60
N LYS A 3 9.84 -39.62 9.27
CA LYS A 3 10.62 -38.58 8.58
C LYS A 3 9.86 -37.24 8.61
N PRO A 4 10.55 -36.11 8.73
CA PRO A 4 9.92 -34.79 8.65
C PRO A 4 9.37 -34.54 7.24
N LEU A 5 8.19 -33.94 7.16
CA LEU A 5 7.57 -33.48 5.92
C LEU A 5 7.95 -32.01 5.71
N VAL A 6 8.39 -31.68 4.49
CA VAL A 6 8.72 -30.31 4.09
C VAL A 6 7.59 -29.80 3.21
N TYR A 7 6.98 -28.70 3.64
CA TYR A 7 5.93 -28.00 2.90
C TYR A 7 6.48 -26.67 2.40
N VAL A 8 6.18 -26.32 1.14
CA VAL A 8 6.61 -25.08 0.51
C VAL A 8 5.37 -24.23 0.23
N GLN A 9 5.33 -23.00 0.73
CA GLN A 9 4.24 -22.06 0.43
C GLN A 9 4.50 -21.41 -0.94
N PRO A 10 3.51 -21.36 -1.85
CA PRO A 10 3.65 -20.63 -3.11
C PRO A 10 3.84 -19.12 -2.85
N ALA A 11 4.52 -18.45 -3.78
CA ALA A 11 4.86 -17.03 -3.65
C ALA A 11 3.61 -16.18 -3.38
N VAL A 12 3.65 -15.41 -2.29
CA VAL A 12 2.57 -14.49 -1.92
C VAL A 12 2.70 -13.24 -2.77
N HIS A 13 1.70 -12.99 -3.62
CA HIS A 13 1.57 -11.75 -4.39
C HIS A 13 0.72 -10.75 -3.59
N VAL A 14 1.21 -9.53 -3.47
CA VAL A 14 0.47 -8.41 -2.87
C VAL A 14 0.50 -7.21 -3.83
N GLU A 15 -0.56 -6.41 -3.80
CA GLU A 15 -0.57 -5.10 -4.44
C GLU A 15 -0.24 -4.05 -3.37
N ALA A 16 0.60 -3.06 -3.67
CA ALA A 16 0.93 -2.03 -2.70
C ALA A 16 1.09 -0.66 -3.37
N MET A 17 0.53 0.37 -2.73
CA MET A 17 0.71 1.77 -3.13
C MET A 17 1.41 2.53 -2.02
N ARG A 18 2.40 3.35 -2.39
CA ARG A 18 3.04 4.27 -1.44
C ARG A 18 2.22 5.53 -1.34
N PHE A 19 1.82 5.91 -0.14
CA PHE A 19 1.12 7.16 0.10
C PHE A 19 2.12 8.31 0.16
N MET A 20 1.88 9.37 -0.61
CA MET A 20 2.72 10.57 -0.66
C MET A 20 1.82 11.80 -0.52
N ALA A 21 2.36 12.89 0.05
CA ALA A 21 1.66 14.16 0.21
C ALA A 21 1.59 14.95 -1.12
N ASP A 22 1.02 14.32 -2.15
CA ASP A 22 0.73 14.91 -3.46
C ASP A 22 -0.76 14.74 -3.76
N ASN A 23 -1.46 15.82 -4.10
CA ASN A 23 -2.93 15.83 -4.20
C ASN A 23 -3.50 14.78 -5.15
N LEU A 24 -2.82 14.49 -6.27
CA LEU A 24 -3.26 13.47 -7.22
C LEU A 24 -3.07 12.08 -6.61
N VAL A 25 -1.87 11.80 -6.09
CA VAL A 25 -1.54 10.53 -5.45
C VAL A 25 -2.48 10.24 -4.27
N MET A 26 -2.76 11.22 -3.41
CA MET A 26 -3.64 11.05 -2.25
C MET A 26 -5.06 10.63 -2.67
N THR A 27 -5.60 11.26 -3.71
CA THR A 27 -6.94 10.98 -4.21
C THR A 27 -7.02 9.59 -4.85
N GLU A 28 -6.00 9.21 -5.62
CA GLU A 28 -5.92 7.88 -6.26
C GLU A 28 -5.80 6.77 -5.22
N VAL A 29 -4.90 6.93 -4.26
CA VAL A 29 -4.68 5.94 -3.19
C VAL A 29 -5.93 5.78 -2.33
N ALA A 30 -6.59 6.89 -1.95
CA ALA A 30 -7.83 6.82 -1.16
C ALA A 30 -8.97 6.12 -1.91
N ARG A 31 -9.10 6.37 -3.23
CA ARG A 31 -10.08 5.66 -4.07
C ARG A 31 -9.77 4.16 -4.17
N TRP A 32 -8.49 3.82 -4.33
CA TRP A 32 -8.05 2.43 -4.46
C TRP A 32 -8.32 1.61 -3.20
N CYS A 33 -8.11 2.18 -2.00
CA CYS A 33 -8.33 1.49 -0.73
C CYS A 33 -9.72 1.71 -0.10
N GLY A 34 -10.63 2.44 -0.76
CA GLY A 34 -11.92 2.83 -0.19
C GLY A 34 -11.79 3.72 1.07
N GLY A 35 -10.65 4.40 1.22
CA GLY A 35 -10.33 5.24 2.35
C GLY A 35 -10.79 6.69 2.21
N LYS A 36 -10.50 7.48 3.24
CA LYS A 36 -10.79 8.92 3.26
C LYS A 36 -9.53 9.71 3.57
N VAL A 37 -9.23 10.70 2.72
CA VAL A 37 -8.14 11.66 2.95
C VAL A 37 -8.53 12.59 4.09
N GLY A 38 -7.61 12.82 5.02
CA GLY A 38 -7.69 13.83 6.06
C GLY A 38 -6.48 14.77 5.99
N SER A 39 -6.67 15.98 6.48
CA SER A 39 -5.62 16.99 6.57
C SER A 39 -5.85 17.92 7.74
N GLU A 40 -4.77 18.36 8.38
CA GLU A 40 -4.80 19.37 9.44
C GLU A 40 -3.61 20.30 9.31
N ALA A 41 -3.89 21.61 9.24
CA ALA A 41 -2.86 22.65 9.25
C ALA A 41 -2.45 22.93 10.71
N LYS A 42 -1.15 23.11 10.96
CA LYS A 42 -0.68 23.49 12.29
C LYS A 42 -1.27 24.85 12.68
N PRO A 43 -1.83 25.02 13.89
CA PRO A 43 -2.40 26.30 14.31
C PRO A 43 -1.42 27.47 14.27
N SER A 44 -0.12 27.20 14.46
CA SER A 44 0.94 28.21 14.48
C SER A 44 1.53 28.50 13.09
N ASP A 45 1.30 27.63 12.11
CA ASP A 45 1.81 27.77 10.74
C ASP A 45 0.86 27.08 9.75
N HIS A 46 0.06 27.89 9.06
CA HIS A 46 -0.93 27.41 8.10
C HIS A 46 -0.32 26.83 6.82
N THR A 47 0.99 26.94 6.61
CA THR A 47 1.70 26.32 5.49
C THR A 47 2.16 24.90 5.80
N ASP A 48 2.23 24.54 7.09
CA ASP A 48 2.61 23.21 7.56
C ASP A 48 1.35 22.35 7.76
N VAL A 49 1.01 21.58 6.72
CA VAL A 49 -0.19 20.74 6.67
C VAL A 49 0.19 19.27 6.81
N ALA A 50 -0.33 18.63 7.84
CA ALA A 50 -0.29 17.18 8.00
C ALA A 50 -1.37 16.53 7.13
N TYR A 51 -1.01 15.46 6.40
CA TYR A 51 -1.93 14.68 5.58
C TYR A 51 -1.96 13.22 6.06
N TRP A 52 -3.10 12.56 5.91
CA TRP A 52 -3.25 11.13 6.18
C TRP A 52 -4.40 10.52 5.39
N ILE A 53 -4.42 9.19 5.27
CA ILE A 53 -5.57 8.42 4.77
C ILE A 53 -6.07 7.50 5.87
N ARG A 54 -7.37 7.55 6.14
CA ARG A 54 -8.05 6.57 6.98
C ARG A 54 -8.49 5.39 6.11
N VAL A 55 -7.83 4.26 6.28
CA VAL A 55 -8.02 3.02 5.52
C VAL A 55 -8.99 2.12 6.29
N PRO A 56 -10.07 1.61 5.68
CA PRO A 56 -10.95 0.64 6.34
C PRO A 56 -10.19 -0.65 6.67
N ASP A 57 -10.25 -1.08 7.93
CA ASP A 57 -9.63 -2.32 8.39
C ASP A 57 -10.50 -2.97 9.47
N LEU A 58 -11.10 -4.11 9.14
CA LEU A 58 -11.98 -4.85 10.04
C LEU A 58 -11.23 -5.56 11.17
N ASP A 59 -9.91 -5.79 11.01
CA ASP A 59 -9.08 -6.37 12.06
C ASP A 59 -8.63 -5.32 13.08
N SER A 60 -8.71 -4.03 12.73
CA SER A 60 -8.33 -2.94 13.63
C SER A 60 -9.43 -2.68 14.67
N PRO A 61 -9.08 -2.45 15.96
CA PRO A 61 -10.08 -2.15 17.00
C PRO A 61 -10.91 -0.88 16.71
N SER A 62 -10.39 0.04 15.89
CA SER A 62 -11.10 1.25 15.44
C SER A 62 -11.89 1.06 14.13
N GLY A 63 -11.90 -0.15 13.56
CA GLY A 63 -12.48 -0.45 12.24
C GLY A 63 -11.75 0.23 11.07
N ALA A 64 -10.61 0.85 11.34
CA ALA A 64 -9.79 1.57 10.38
C ALA A 64 -8.37 1.73 10.90
N ASP A 65 -7.43 1.84 9.98
CA ASP A 65 -6.03 2.19 10.22
C ASP A 65 -5.68 3.53 9.54
N THR A 66 -4.58 4.17 9.94
CA THR A 66 -4.18 5.49 9.41
C THR A 66 -2.83 5.41 8.73
N ALA A 67 -2.78 5.78 7.44
CA ALA A 67 -1.57 5.88 6.66
C ALA A 67 -1.05 7.32 6.60
N HIS A 68 0.24 7.50 6.86
CA HIS A 68 0.95 8.77 6.77
C HIS A 68 1.90 8.82 5.57
N PRO A 69 2.24 10.03 5.06
CA PRO A 69 3.09 10.16 3.88
C PRO A 69 4.41 9.42 4.06
N GLY A 70 4.76 8.61 3.07
CA GLY A 70 5.91 7.73 3.07
C GLY A 70 5.58 6.27 3.35
N GLU A 71 4.44 5.94 3.94
CA GLU A 71 4.01 4.56 4.24
C GLU A 71 3.38 3.85 3.04
N TYR A 72 3.26 2.52 3.14
CA TYR A 72 2.61 1.69 2.13
C TYR A 72 1.23 1.26 2.60
N ILE A 73 0.25 1.31 1.70
CA ILE A 73 -1.03 0.64 1.84
C ILE A 73 -0.96 -0.62 1.00
N VAL A 74 -1.11 -1.77 1.64
CA VAL A 74 -0.92 -3.09 1.04
C VAL A 74 -2.27 -3.80 0.99
N LYS A 75 -2.61 -4.33 -0.19
CA LYS A 75 -3.78 -5.17 -0.41
C LYS A 75 -3.36 -6.63 -0.44
N ASP A 76 -3.93 -7.43 0.47
CA ASP A 76 -3.69 -8.87 0.50
C ASP A 76 -4.53 -9.62 -0.55
N GLN A 77 -4.32 -10.94 -0.64
CA GLN A 77 -5.03 -11.81 -1.59
C GLN A 77 -6.54 -11.92 -1.32
N GLU A 78 -6.98 -11.57 -0.11
CA GLU A 78 -8.39 -11.53 0.28
C GLU A 78 -9.01 -10.15 0.01
N GLY A 79 -8.24 -9.22 -0.54
CA GLY A 79 -8.66 -7.86 -0.87
C GLY A 79 -8.70 -6.92 0.34
N ARG A 80 -8.15 -7.31 1.48
CA ARG A 80 -8.08 -6.46 2.68
C ARG A 80 -6.88 -5.54 2.60
N PHE A 81 -7.04 -4.33 3.11
CA PHE A 81 -6.00 -3.32 3.13
C PHE A 81 -5.36 -3.21 4.51
N LYS A 82 -4.02 -3.10 4.55
CA LYS A 82 -3.25 -2.86 5.77
C LYS A 82 -2.17 -1.81 5.54
N VAL A 83 -1.90 -1.00 6.56
CA VAL A 83 -0.83 0.01 6.51
C VAL A 83 0.48 -0.62 6.98
N TRP A 84 1.54 -0.35 6.24
CA TRP A 84 2.88 -0.85 6.53
C TRP A 84 3.89 0.31 6.52
N PRO A 85 4.72 0.45 7.58
CA PRO A 85 5.86 1.35 7.54
C PRO A 85 6.78 0.97 6.39
N ALA A 86 7.26 1.95 5.62
CA ALA A 86 8.08 1.71 4.43
C ALA A 86 9.30 0.83 4.70
N ARG A 87 9.99 1.05 5.82
CA ARG A 87 11.14 0.23 6.20
C ARG A 87 10.78 -1.25 6.33
N LYS A 88 9.67 -1.56 6.99
CA LYS A 88 9.22 -2.94 7.21
C LYS A 88 8.76 -3.58 5.90
N PHE A 89 8.03 -2.83 5.08
CA PHE A 89 7.57 -3.28 3.77
C PHE A 89 8.75 -3.57 2.85
N GLU A 90 9.64 -2.60 2.66
CA GLU A 90 10.81 -2.74 1.80
C GLU A 90 11.74 -3.85 2.27
N GLU A 91 12.02 -3.99 3.57
CA GLU A 91 12.85 -5.08 4.07
C GLU A 91 12.25 -6.46 3.77
N THR A 92 10.92 -6.58 3.90
CA THR A 92 10.18 -7.83 3.67
C THR A 92 10.17 -8.20 2.18
N PHE A 93 9.83 -7.25 1.31
CA PHE A 93 9.60 -7.53 -0.11
C PHE A 93 10.84 -7.35 -1.00
N ARG A 94 11.82 -6.49 -0.62
CA ARG A 94 13.13 -6.38 -1.31
C ARG A 94 13.95 -7.67 -1.14
N ARG A 95 13.85 -8.34 0.02
CA ARG A 95 14.51 -9.63 0.26
C ARG A 95 13.89 -10.78 -0.55
N ALA A 96 12.64 -10.64 -0.98
CA ALA A 96 11.95 -11.63 -1.81
C ALA A 96 12.33 -11.56 -3.31
N GLY A 97 13.21 -10.63 -3.72
CA GLY A 97 13.63 -10.49 -5.13
C GLY A 97 12.55 -9.87 -6.05
N LEU A 98 11.43 -9.42 -5.48
CA LEU A 98 10.37 -8.73 -6.20
C LEU A 98 10.88 -7.33 -6.59
N ARG A 99 11.44 -7.21 -7.79
CA ARG A 99 11.60 -5.89 -8.43
C ARG A 99 10.20 -5.37 -8.70
N GLY A 100 9.86 -4.21 -8.13
CA GLY A 100 8.57 -3.59 -8.34
C GLY A 100 8.30 -3.46 -9.84
N ALA A 101 7.41 -4.32 -10.36
CA ALA A 101 6.75 -4.05 -11.61
C ALA A 101 5.81 -2.90 -11.29
N ALA A 102 6.28 -1.66 -11.48
CA ALA A 102 5.36 -0.58 -11.69
C ALA A 102 4.43 -1.06 -12.81
N LEU A 103 3.14 -1.20 -12.52
CA LEU A 103 2.13 -1.28 -13.57
C LEU A 103 2.08 0.10 -14.23
N VAL A 104 3.15 0.44 -14.96
CA VAL A 104 3.13 1.51 -15.94
C VAL A 104 2.27 0.94 -17.05
N GLY A 105 1.12 1.58 -17.27
CA GLY A 105 0.41 1.44 -18.53
C GLY A 105 1.35 1.89 -19.64
N GLU A 106 2.04 0.93 -20.27
CA GLU A 106 2.60 1.14 -21.60
C GLU A 106 1.54 0.75 -22.62
N ALA A 107 0.96 1.76 -23.23
CA ALA A 107 0.23 1.65 -24.47
C ALA A 107 1.21 1.36 -25.64
N GLY A 108 0.95 0.29 -26.39
CA GLY A 108 1.28 0.12 -27.81
C GLY A 108 2.51 -0.74 -28.18
N PRO A 109 2.58 -1.33 -29.40
CA PRO A 109 1.81 -0.95 -30.58
C PRO A 109 0.91 -2.05 -31.20
N GLU A 110 0.01 -1.57 -32.06
CA GLU A 110 -0.84 -2.25 -33.04
C GLU A 110 -0.40 -3.65 -33.49
N LEU A 111 -1.36 -4.58 -33.45
CA LEU A 111 -1.33 -5.80 -34.22
C LEU A 111 -1.41 -5.45 -35.71
N LYS A 112 -0.32 -5.66 -36.44
CA LYS A 112 -0.33 -5.68 -37.90
C LYS A 112 -1.34 -6.72 -38.40
N ARG A 113 -2.23 -6.31 -39.31
CA ARG A 113 -2.78 -7.17 -40.36
C ARG A 113 -2.71 -6.42 -41.67
#